data_AF-H1DHE1-F1
#
_entry.id   AF-H1DHE1-F1
#
_cell.length_a   1.000
_cell.length_b   1.000
_cell.length_c   1.000
_cell.angle_alpha   90.00
_cell.angle_beta   90.00
_cell.angle_gamma   90.00
#
_symmetry.space_group_name_H-M   'P 1'
#
loop_
_entity.id
_entity.type
_entity.pdbx_description
1 polymer ?
#
loop_
_entity_poly.entity_id
_entity_poly.type
_entity_poly.pdbx_seq_one_letter_code
_entity_poly.pdbx_strand_id
1 'polypeptide(L)'
;MFYYPYQVRAIDICNPEHSFFVSKLNGITYELKREDEVQEVAYTDRNYRILLYPLECLTREFVVNGENMIPIKYVYGFVTKELRILDDCNNYSWFLKNLVDYLGNRAVCRFSKDMLNWIYYILYSLHFDMYGLIENEMAYDVLLLKEDPYGKDRILLPR
;
A
#
# COMPACT_ATOMS: atom_id res chain seq x y z
N MET A 1 -12.82 -5.28 -10.52
CA MET A 1 -11.96 -4.18 -11.02
C MET A 1 -11.48 -3.43 -9.79
N PHE A 2 -10.19 -3.52 -9.46
CA PHE A 2 -9.64 -2.81 -8.30
C PHE A 2 -9.33 -1.39 -8.75
N TYR A 3 -10.14 -0.42 -8.30
CA TYR A 3 -9.89 1.00 -8.53
C TYR A 3 -8.85 1.43 -7.49
N TYR A 4 -7.59 1.52 -7.89
CA TYR A 4 -6.54 2.06 -7.04
C TYR A 4 -6.66 3.59 -7.03
N PRO A 5 -6.78 4.23 -5.86
CA PRO A 5 -6.74 5.67 -5.80
C PRO A 5 -5.29 6.11 -6.06
N TYR A 6 -5.02 6.50 -7.30
CA TYR A 6 -4.04 7.48 -7.79
C TYR A 6 -2.63 7.52 -7.14
N GLN A 7 -1.59 7.44 -7.99
CA GLN A 7 -0.17 7.78 -7.74
C GLN A 7 0.78 6.65 -7.31
N VAL A 8 0.38 5.38 -7.43
CA VAL A 8 1.36 4.29 -7.28
C VAL A 8 2.47 4.49 -8.33
N ARG A 9 3.73 4.52 -7.89
CA ARG A 9 4.88 4.66 -8.80
C ARG A 9 5.39 3.30 -9.23
N ALA A 10 5.97 3.27 -10.41
CA ALA A 10 6.78 2.17 -10.90
C ALA A 10 8.13 2.68 -11.35
N ILE A 11 9.14 1.84 -11.36
CA ILE A 11 10.50 2.16 -11.80
C ILE A 11 10.92 1.29 -12.97
N ASP A 12 11.86 1.79 -13.75
CA ASP A 12 12.72 0.94 -14.57
C ASP A 12 13.82 0.35 -13.68
N ILE A 13 13.93 -0.97 -13.61
CA ILE A 13 14.94 -1.65 -12.77
C ILE A 13 16.35 -1.38 -13.27
N CYS A 14 16.54 -1.17 -14.57
CA CYS A 14 17.83 -0.81 -15.15
C CYS A 14 18.19 0.66 -14.90
N ASN A 15 17.21 1.50 -14.57
CA ASN A 15 17.41 2.91 -14.23
C ASN A 15 16.41 3.38 -13.16
N PRO A 16 16.63 3.05 -11.88
CA PRO A 16 15.66 3.28 -10.79
C PRO A 16 15.33 4.75 -10.52
N GLU A 17 16.17 5.68 -10.98
CA GLU A 17 15.88 7.13 -10.91
C GLU A 17 14.72 7.52 -11.82
N HIS A 18 14.47 6.74 -12.88
CA HIS A 18 13.35 6.91 -13.77
C HIS A 18 12.10 6.24 -13.19
N SER A 19 11.15 7.08 -12.79
CA SER A 19 9.89 6.63 -12.23
C SER A 19 8.70 7.03 -13.09
N PHE A 20 7.67 6.21 -13.06
CA PHE A 20 6.46 6.34 -13.86
C PHE A 20 5.25 6.28 -12.96
N PHE A 21 4.18 6.97 -13.32
CA PHE A 21 2.91 6.84 -12.63
C PHE A 21 2.14 5.64 -13.17
N VAL A 22 1.59 4.85 -12.27
CA VAL A 22 0.64 3.81 -12.63
C VAL A 22 -0.75 4.43 -12.69
N SER A 23 -1.33 4.48 -13.88
CA SER A 23 -2.68 5.03 -14.13
C SER A 23 -3.78 4.00 -13.94
N LYS A 24 -3.49 2.70 -14.13
CA LYS A 24 -4.45 1.61 -14.03
C LYS A 24 -3.80 0.31 -13.60
N LEU A 25 -4.52 -0.47 -12.81
CA LEU A 25 -4.10 -1.78 -12.32
C LEU A 25 -5.15 -2.83 -12.74
N ASN A 26 -4.69 -3.86 -13.43
CA ASN A 26 -5.51 -4.99 -13.87
C ASN A 26 -5.07 -6.26 -13.13
N GLY A 27 -5.74 -7.40 -13.36
CA GLY A 27 -5.39 -8.65 -12.69
C GLY A 27 -4.06 -9.28 -13.13
N ILE A 28 -3.55 -8.89 -14.30
CA ILE A 28 -2.33 -9.47 -14.92
C ILE A 28 -1.35 -8.44 -15.46
N THR A 29 -1.80 -7.19 -15.61
CA THR A 29 -1.03 -6.07 -16.16
C THR A 29 -1.31 -4.79 -15.39
N TYR A 30 -0.49 -3.78 -15.60
CA TYR A 30 -0.71 -2.42 -15.13
C TYR A 30 -0.29 -1.43 -16.20
N GLU A 31 -0.80 -0.22 -16.10
CA GLU A 31 -0.62 0.82 -17.10
C GLU A 31 0.32 1.90 -16.56
N LEU A 32 1.44 2.12 -17.26
CA LEU A 32 2.39 3.19 -17.01
C LEU A 32 2.02 4.41 -17.85
N LYS A 33 1.98 5.58 -17.22
CA LYS A 33 1.84 6.87 -17.90
C LYS A 33 3.19 7.58 -17.98
N ARG A 34 3.60 7.94 -19.19
CA ARG A 34 4.81 8.71 -19.53
C ARG A 34 4.43 9.95 -20.31
N GLU A 35 4.40 11.12 -19.67
CA GLU A 35 3.99 12.37 -20.32
C GLU A 35 2.66 12.21 -21.10
N ASP A 36 2.74 12.02 -22.42
CA ASP A 36 1.61 11.83 -23.34
C ASP A 36 1.41 10.37 -23.84
N GLU A 37 2.26 9.44 -23.41
CA GLU A 37 2.22 8.02 -23.77
C GLU A 37 1.71 7.15 -22.62
N VAL A 38 1.06 6.06 -23.01
CA VAL A 38 0.52 5.05 -22.11
C VAL A 38 1.06 3.70 -22.55
N GLN A 39 1.69 2.98 -21.62
CA GLN A 39 2.27 1.66 -21.87
C GLN A 39 1.66 0.65 -20.90
N GLU A 40 1.11 -0.44 -21.44
CA GLU A 40 0.69 -1.59 -20.64
C GLU A 40 1.87 -2.52 -20.37
N VAL A 41 2.03 -2.93 -19.12
CA VAL A 41 3.16 -3.75 -18.64
C VAL A 41 2.61 -4.92 -17.84
N ALA A 42 3.14 -6.13 -18.08
CA ALA A 42 2.80 -7.30 -17.29
C ALA A 42 3.47 -7.23 -15.91
N TYR A 43 2.80 -7.69 -14.85
CA TYR A 43 3.44 -7.82 -13.53
C TYR A 43 4.68 -8.73 -13.54
N THR A 44 4.78 -9.64 -14.50
CA THR A 44 5.93 -10.53 -14.66
C THR A 44 7.12 -9.87 -15.38
N ASP A 45 6.96 -8.68 -15.97
CA ASP A 45 8.00 -7.99 -16.73
C ASP A 45 9.13 -7.47 -15.84
N ARG A 46 10.32 -8.08 -15.94
CA ARG A 46 11.46 -7.77 -15.07
C ARG A 46 12.07 -6.38 -15.25
N ASN A 47 11.72 -5.66 -16.31
CA ASN A 47 12.26 -4.33 -16.56
C ASN A 47 11.53 -3.26 -15.74
N TYR A 48 10.23 -3.46 -15.48
CA TYR A 48 9.43 -2.49 -14.75
C TYR A 48 8.81 -3.12 -13.52
N ARG A 49 8.88 -2.40 -12.39
CA ARG A 49 8.31 -2.87 -11.14
C ARG A 49 7.56 -1.75 -10.43
N ILE A 50 6.37 -2.07 -9.95
CA ILE A 50 5.61 -1.19 -9.07
C ILE A 50 6.34 -1.10 -7.73
N LEU A 51 6.41 0.11 -7.17
CA LEU A 51 6.97 0.36 -5.86
C LEU A 51 5.93 0.13 -4.78
N LEU A 52 6.23 -0.78 -3.85
CA LEU A 52 5.37 -1.05 -2.70
C LEU A 52 6.18 -1.09 -1.41
N TYR A 53 5.54 -0.72 -0.31
CA TYR A 53 6.07 -0.94 1.02
C TYR A 53 5.79 -2.36 1.50
N PRO A 54 6.78 -3.06 2.06
CA PRO A 54 6.52 -4.35 2.67
C PRO A 54 5.69 -4.18 3.95
N LEU A 55 4.92 -5.22 4.31
CA LEU A 55 4.03 -5.16 5.49
C LEU A 55 4.76 -4.91 6.80
N GLU A 56 6.05 -5.24 6.91
CA GLU A 56 6.88 -4.91 8.06
C GLU A 56 6.99 -3.40 8.34
N CYS A 57 6.69 -2.55 7.35
CA CYS A 57 6.65 -1.10 7.51
C CYS A 57 5.39 -0.59 8.23
N LEU A 58 4.40 -1.44 8.53
CA LEU A 58 3.14 -1.03 9.16
C LEU A 58 3.34 -0.30 10.50
N THR A 59 4.41 -0.63 11.23
CA THR A 59 4.72 -0.01 12.53
C THR A 59 5.81 1.05 12.46
N ARG A 60 6.40 1.29 11.27
CA ARG A 60 7.44 2.30 11.08
C ARG A 60 6.81 3.68 10.89
N GLU A 61 7.50 4.72 11.36
CA GLU A 61 7.09 6.10 11.12
C GLU A 61 7.61 6.55 9.75
N PHE A 62 6.76 7.25 8.99
CA PHE A 62 7.14 7.93 7.76
C PHE A 62 6.37 9.25 7.61
N VAL A 63 6.84 10.09 6.70
CA VAL A 63 6.22 11.39 6.41
C VAL A 63 5.22 11.21 5.27
N VAL A 64 3.93 11.44 5.53
CA VAL A 64 2.88 11.46 4.48
C VAL A 64 2.36 12.88 4.37
N ASN A 65 2.39 13.46 3.16
CA ASN A 65 1.91 14.83 2.93
C ASN A 65 2.51 15.88 3.89
N GLY A 66 3.76 15.69 4.32
CA GLY A 66 4.44 16.58 5.27
C GLY A 66 4.14 16.33 6.75
N GLU A 67 3.36 15.31 7.09
CA GLU A 67 3.04 14.94 8.47
C GLU A 67 3.63 13.58 8.85
N ASN A 68 4.20 13.46 10.04
CA ASN A 68 4.67 12.19 10.58
C ASN A 68 3.48 11.28 10.88
N MET A 69 3.54 10.05 10.37
CA MET A 69 2.49 9.05 10.51
C MET A 69 3.08 7.68 10.78
N ILE A 70 2.44 6.93 11.68
CA ILE A 70 2.63 5.48 11.80
C ILE A 70 1.35 4.83 11.25
N PRO A 71 1.40 4.12 10.11
CA PRO A 71 0.20 3.71 9.38
C PRO A 71 -0.71 2.80 10.20
N ILE A 72 -0.18 1.86 10.98
CA ILE A 72 -1.04 1.01 11.81
C ILE A 72 -1.81 1.83 12.87
N LYS A 73 -1.20 2.89 13.43
CA LYS A 73 -1.89 3.75 14.40
C LYS A 73 -2.97 4.58 13.72
N TYR A 74 -2.70 5.03 12.49
CA TYR A 74 -3.68 5.75 11.69
C TYR A 74 -4.88 4.86 11.34
N VAL A 75 -4.63 3.65 10.82
CA VAL A 75 -5.68 2.67 10.51
C VAL A 75 -6.49 2.33 11.77
N TYR A 76 -5.84 2.04 12.89
CA TYR A 76 -6.52 1.78 14.16
C TYR A 76 -7.36 2.98 14.61
N GLY A 77 -6.81 4.19 14.54
CA GLY A 77 -7.51 5.43 14.86
C GLY A 77 -8.76 5.62 14.01
N PHE A 78 -8.66 5.40 12.70
CA PHE A 78 -9.79 5.49 11.77
C PHE A 78 -10.88 4.46 12.11
N VAL A 79 -10.50 3.20 12.29
CA VAL A 79 -11.44 2.11 12.60
C VAL A 79 -12.12 2.30 13.97
N THR A 80 -11.39 2.78 14.97
CA THR A 80 -11.95 3.02 16.33
C THR A 80 -12.81 4.27 16.39
N LYS A 81 -12.38 5.39 15.80
CA LYS A 81 -13.04 6.70 15.96
C LYS A 81 -14.13 6.93 14.94
N GLU A 82 -13.84 6.70 13.66
CA GLU A 82 -14.76 7.03 12.57
C GLU A 82 -15.82 5.95 12.39
N LEU A 83 -15.42 4.68 12.45
CA LEU A 83 -16.35 3.57 12.28
C LEU A 83 -17.03 3.14 13.60
N ARG A 84 -16.44 3.45 14.76
CA ARG A 84 -16.91 3.03 16.10
C ARG A 84 -17.10 1.51 16.25
N ILE A 85 -16.29 0.70 15.55
CA ILE A 85 -16.52 -0.75 15.43
C ILE A 85 -15.78 -1.58 16.50
N LEU A 86 -14.85 -1.01 17.25
CA LEU A 86 -14.06 -1.78 18.23
C LEU A 86 -14.65 -1.65 19.64
N ASP A 87 -15.16 -2.77 20.17
CA ASP A 87 -15.58 -2.93 21.57
C ASP A 87 -14.41 -2.74 22.56
N ASP A 88 -14.73 -2.42 23.82
CA ASP A 88 -13.78 -2.15 24.92
C ASP A 88 -12.71 -3.24 25.15
N CYS A 89 -12.93 -4.47 24.68
CA CYS A 89 -11.96 -5.57 24.81
C CYS A 89 -10.89 -5.61 23.70
N ASN A 90 -11.08 -4.89 22.58
CA ASN A 90 -10.22 -4.98 21.40
C ASN A 90 -9.28 -3.77 21.32
N ASN A 91 -8.21 -3.82 22.12
CA ASN A 91 -7.19 -2.77 22.15
C ASN A 91 -6.24 -2.80 20.94
N TYR A 92 -5.38 -1.78 20.82
CA TYR A 92 -4.39 -1.64 19.74
C TYR A 92 -3.51 -2.88 19.54
N SER A 93 -3.10 -3.56 20.61
CA SER A 93 -2.28 -4.77 20.52
C SER A 93 -3.05 -5.94 19.87
N TRP A 94 -4.31 -6.12 20.25
CA TRP A 94 -5.19 -7.09 19.60
C TRP A 94 -5.38 -6.76 18.11
N PHE A 95 -5.64 -5.49 17.79
CA PHE A 95 -5.84 -5.03 16.42
C PHE A 95 -4.61 -5.31 15.54
N LEU A 96 -3.43 -4.85 15.99
CA LEU A 96 -2.15 -5.04 15.29
C LEU A 96 -1.90 -6.53 15.03
N LYS A 97 -2.02 -7.37 16.05
CA LYS A 97 -1.77 -8.81 15.93
C LYS A 97 -2.68 -9.44 14.86
N ASN A 98 -3.99 -9.18 14.95
CA ASN A 98 -4.94 -9.79 14.01
C ASN A 98 -4.75 -9.27 12.58
N LEU A 99 -4.35 -8.01 12.39
CA LEU A 99 -4.08 -7.48 11.06
C LEU A 99 -2.82 -8.08 10.44
N VAL A 100 -1.74 -8.16 11.20
CA VAL A 100 -0.49 -8.79 10.75
C VAL A 100 -0.70 -10.28 10.46
N ASP A 101 -1.40 -11.01 11.35
CA ASP A 101 -1.71 -12.42 11.13
C ASP A 101 -2.59 -12.64 9.89
N TYR A 102 -3.55 -11.75 9.63
CA TYR A 102 -4.41 -11.84 8.46
C TYR A 102 -3.66 -11.54 7.16
N LEU A 103 -2.92 -10.43 7.10
CA LEU A 103 -2.25 -9.99 5.87
C LEU A 103 -0.99 -10.81 5.57
N GLY A 104 -0.18 -11.13 6.58
CA GLY A 104 1.08 -11.87 6.43
C GLY A 104 0.90 -13.39 6.45
N ASN A 105 0.11 -13.90 7.41
CA ASN A 105 0.01 -15.35 7.64
C ASN A 105 -1.25 -15.98 7.03
N ARG A 106 -2.07 -15.20 6.31
CA ARG A 106 -3.37 -15.62 5.75
C ARG A 106 -4.26 -16.31 6.80
N ALA A 107 -4.18 -15.86 8.05
CA ALA A 107 -4.97 -16.40 9.15
C ALA A 107 -6.48 -16.10 8.95
N VAL A 108 -7.32 -16.66 9.81
CA VAL A 108 -8.76 -16.35 9.79
C VAL A 108 -8.97 -14.86 10.10
N CYS A 109 -9.68 -14.15 9.22
CA CYS A 109 -9.98 -12.75 9.44
C CYS A 109 -10.91 -12.55 10.64
N ARG A 110 -10.53 -11.66 11.56
CA ARG A 110 -11.36 -11.25 12.70
C ARG A 110 -12.10 -9.93 12.47
N PHE A 111 -11.84 -9.26 11.36
CA PHE A 111 -12.45 -7.98 11.01
C PHE A 111 -13.71 -8.20 10.18
N SER A 112 -14.70 -7.32 10.33
CA SER A 112 -15.86 -7.33 9.45
C SER A 112 -15.44 -6.95 8.02
N LYS A 113 -16.29 -7.29 7.04
CA LYS A 113 -16.07 -6.92 5.64
C LYS A 113 -15.89 -5.41 5.46
N ASP A 114 -16.68 -4.61 6.17
CA ASP A 114 -16.62 -3.14 6.05
C ASP A 114 -15.32 -2.59 6.66
N MET A 115 -14.90 -3.12 7.82
CA MET A 115 -13.59 -2.79 8.39
C MET A 115 -12.46 -3.15 7.43
N LEU A 116 -12.49 -4.34 6.85
CA LEU A 116 -11.49 -4.78 5.89
C LEU A 116 -11.44 -3.86 4.67
N ASN A 117 -12.59 -3.48 4.11
CA ASN A 117 -12.61 -2.58 2.96
C ASN A 117 -11.90 -1.25 3.26
N TRP A 118 -12.12 -0.68 4.44
CA TRP A 118 -11.44 0.54 4.88
C TRP A 118 -9.96 0.35 5.16
N ILE A 119 -9.59 -0.75 5.83
CA ILE A 119 -8.18 -1.10 6.07
C ILE A 119 -7.45 -1.22 4.73
N TYR A 120 -8.01 -2.00 3.79
CA TYR A 120 -7.43 -2.17 2.46
C TYR A 120 -7.34 -0.84 1.72
N TYR A 121 -8.39 -0.02 1.76
CA TYR A 121 -8.38 1.30 1.14
C TYR A 121 -7.21 2.16 1.66
N ILE A 122 -7.04 2.27 2.98
CA ILE A 122 -5.97 3.06 3.58
C ILE A 122 -4.60 2.48 3.23
N LEU A 123 -4.40 1.17 3.39
CA LEU A 123 -3.12 0.52 3.11
C LEU A 123 -2.75 0.58 1.63
N TYR A 124 -3.74 0.54 0.72
CA TYR A 124 -3.51 0.77 -0.69
C TYR A 124 -3.10 2.20 -1.02
N SER A 125 -3.77 3.19 -0.44
CA SER A 125 -3.37 4.59 -0.59
C SER A 125 -1.94 4.81 -0.09
N LEU A 126 -1.49 4.00 0.87
CA LEU A 126 -0.13 3.99 1.39
C LEU A 126 0.79 2.96 0.71
N HIS A 127 0.40 2.48 -0.47
CA HIS A 127 1.21 1.62 -1.33
C HIS A 127 1.78 0.37 -0.63
N PHE A 128 1.06 -0.23 0.34
CA PHE A 128 1.50 -1.44 1.01
C PHE A 128 1.27 -2.71 0.16
N ASP A 129 2.22 -3.63 0.21
CA ASP A 129 2.12 -4.94 -0.43
C ASP A 129 1.26 -5.92 0.39
N MET A 130 -0.05 -5.83 0.22
CA MET A 130 -1.01 -6.71 0.89
C MET A 130 -1.18 -8.08 0.23
N TYR A 131 -0.55 -8.32 -0.92
CA TYR A 131 -0.71 -9.55 -1.70
C TYR A 131 0.59 -10.34 -1.89
N GLY A 132 1.70 -9.88 -1.33
CA GLY A 132 3.00 -10.52 -1.46
C GLY A 132 3.59 -10.38 -2.86
N LEU A 133 3.29 -9.30 -3.57
CA LEU A 133 3.86 -9.01 -4.89
C LEU A 133 5.39 -8.83 -4.83
N ILE A 134 5.94 -8.34 -3.73
CA ILE A 134 7.39 -8.19 -3.53
C ILE A 134 8.04 -9.59 -3.47
N GLU A 135 7.51 -10.49 -2.64
CA GLU A 135 8.03 -11.86 -2.51
C GLU A 135 7.95 -12.67 -3.81
N ASN A 136 6.95 -12.37 -4.65
CA ASN A 136 6.77 -12.98 -5.97
C ASN A 136 7.57 -12.27 -7.09
N GLU A 137 8.48 -11.36 -6.74
CA GLU A 137 9.28 -10.58 -7.67
C GLU A 137 8.44 -9.74 -8.67
N MET A 138 7.19 -9.39 -8.34
CA MET A 138 6.28 -8.61 -9.18
C MET A 138 6.23 -7.12 -8.80
N ALA A 139 6.70 -6.79 -7.60
CA ALA A 139 6.88 -5.42 -7.12
C ALA A 139 8.30 -5.24 -6.57
N TYR A 140 8.74 -3.99 -6.47
CA TYR A 140 10.02 -3.62 -5.89
C TYR A 140 9.81 -3.06 -4.49
N ASP A 141 10.62 -3.52 -3.55
CA ASP A 141 10.62 -3.03 -2.17
C ASP A 141 11.15 -1.58 -2.13
N VAL A 142 10.29 -0.66 -1.73
CA VAL A 142 10.63 0.76 -1.57
C VAL A 142 11.84 0.97 -0.65
N LEU A 143 12.03 0.14 0.37
CA LEU A 143 13.15 0.29 1.31
C LEU A 143 14.51 0.14 0.64
N LEU A 144 14.58 -0.58 -0.48
CA LEU A 144 15.82 -0.77 -1.24
C LEU A 144 16.19 0.46 -2.07
N LEU A 145 15.23 1.33 -2.41
CA LEU A 145 15.47 2.56 -3.17
C LEU A 145 16.18 3.64 -2.36
N LYS A 146 16.06 3.60 -1.02
CA LYS A 146 16.55 4.67 -0.12
C LYS A 146 15.99 6.07 -0.44
N GLU A 147 14.91 6.17 -1.21
CA GLU A 147 14.12 7.39 -1.42
C GLU A 147 12.80 7.27 -0.65
N ASP A 148 12.29 8.39 -0.16
CA ASP A 148 10.92 8.48 0.36
C ASP A 148 9.94 8.72 -0.81
N PRO A 149 9.11 7.74 -1.20
CA PRO A 149 8.14 7.90 -2.28
C PRO A 149 7.11 9.00 -1.98
N TYR A 150 6.80 9.28 -0.71
CA TYR A 150 5.83 10.32 -0.34
C TYR A 150 6.38 11.74 -0.42
N GLY A 151 7.68 11.92 -0.66
CA GLY A 151 8.26 13.23 -0.91
C GLY A 151 7.78 13.88 -2.21
N LYS A 152 7.24 13.09 -3.15
CA LYS A 152 6.82 13.53 -4.48
C LYS A 152 5.29 13.43 -4.68
N ASP A 153 4.61 12.59 -3.90
CA ASP A 153 3.22 12.20 -4.12
C ASP A 153 2.29 12.76 -3.04
N ARG A 154 1.11 13.24 -3.45
CA ARG A 154 0.05 13.67 -2.52
C ARG A 154 -0.90 12.52 -2.28
N ILE A 155 -0.80 11.89 -1.12
CA ILE A 155 -1.62 10.74 -0.75
C ILE A 155 -2.99 11.19 -0.26
N LEU A 156 -4.06 10.61 -0.81
CA LEU A 156 -5.43 10.86 -0.34
C LEU A 156 -5.83 9.80 0.68
N LEU A 157 -5.90 10.22 1.95
CA LEU A 157 -6.36 9.38 3.05
C LEU A 157 -7.76 9.81 3.53
N PRO A 158 -8.59 8.86 3.98
CA PRO A 158 -9.93 9.16 4.47
C PRO A 158 -9.85 9.90 5.81
N ARG A 159 -10.58 11.00 5.96
CA ARG A 159 -10.59 11.80 7.19
C ARG A 159 -11.70 11.38 8.12
#